data_AF-A0ABD3M8G9-F1
#
_entry.id   AF-A0ABD3M8G9-F1
#
_cell.length_a   1.000
_cell.length_b   1.000
_cell.length_c   1.000
_cell.angle_alpha   90.00
_cell.angle_beta   90.00
_cell.angle_gamma   90.00
#
_symmetry.space_group_name_H-M   'P 1'
#
loop_
_entity.id
_entity.type
_entity.pdbx_description
1 polymer ?
#
loop_
_entity_poly.entity_id
_entity_poly.type
_entity_poly.pdbx_seq_one_letter_code
_entity_poly.pdbx_strand_id
1 'polypeptide(L)'
;MGKGGDNRKGGVIPISATSTGVPPSTIIDSTAATKSGKTNIIGSSNDSTSDTAATTTARPWYIRGGFHVNVFGMGMNVALPPIILIMTASASSLHAIYTPTQIFVVALVLHILLSAMVGIRTFFCLVPVPLYLTTLLIVPLTFETTTTSSSVEVLLTIGLAFFIAIWRIGICMSVCLHRYASHAAFKCGPATRLFLNIVGCLANQGGPIWWSSQHRCHHKHCDMPRDPHSPIQHGVEKAFAFFSVGYDAVEEEFAPKHNDTWVLRLLDTFAFSVCSLELAMSYYLFGREGLFVSYTSMWICQTGSLWFNITNHPPGEHPEKACQASNGKGKATGYYPAFYFLDFICPFFSGLASEAAHADHHVHFMLAKRDKYDVMYYTFVWPMELLGLIWDVKSSPPE
;
A
#
# COMPACT_ATOMS: atom_id res chain seq x y z
N MET A 1 20.97 -82.45 26.91
CA MET A 1 19.78 -83.34 26.80
C MET A 1 18.78 -82.67 25.84
N GLY A 2 18.08 -83.43 24.98
CA GLY A 2 17.17 -82.86 23.94
C GLY A 2 15.77 -82.50 24.47
N LYS A 3 14.75 -82.18 23.65
CA LYS A 3 14.54 -82.28 22.18
C LYS A 3 13.46 -81.28 21.70
N GLY A 4 13.49 -80.92 20.39
CA GLY A 4 12.35 -80.43 19.59
C GLY A 4 11.97 -78.93 19.72
N GLY A 5 11.41 -78.25 18.72
CA GLY A 5 11.13 -78.67 17.33
C GLY A 5 10.19 -77.73 16.53
N ASP A 6 10.77 -76.85 15.71
CA ASP A 6 10.31 -76.38 14.37
C ASP A 6 9.17 -75.34 14.12
N ASN A 7 9.51 -74.38 13.24
CA ASN A 7 8.71 -73.64 12.21
C ASN A 7 7.34 -72.94 12.46
N ARG A 8 7.29 -71.58 12.31
CA ARG A 8 6.78 -70.90 11.08
C ARG A 8 6.77 -69.34 11.09
N LYS A 9 6.84 -68.80 9.86
CA LYS A 9 6.53 -67.43 9.33
C LYS A 9 5.29 -66.78 9.98
N GLY A 10 5.09 -65.46 10.09
CA GLY A 10 5.58 -64.29 9.32
C GLY A 10 4.41 -63.59 8.62
N GLY A 11 4.19 -62.27 8.82
CA GLY A 11 3.09 -61.54 8.16
C GLY A 11 2.84 -60.10 8.66
N VAL A 12 3.05 -59.12 7.78
CA VAL A 12 2.59 -57.73 7.91
C VAL A 12 1.31 -57.57 7.09
N ILE A 13 0.31 -56.81 7.58
CA ILE A 13 -0.98 -56.60 6.90
C ILE A 13 -1.15 -55.11 6.51
N PRO A 14 -1.45 -54.78 5.24
CA PRO A 14 -1.74 -53.41 4.79
C PRO A 14 -3.07 -53.24 3.98
N ILE A 15 -3.48 -51.97 3.75
CA ILE A 15 -4.50 -51.44 2.77
C ILE A 15 -5.97 -51.97 2.94
N SER A 16 -7.11 -51.47 2.38
CA SER A 16 -7.56 -50.36 1.48
C SER A 16 -9.12 -50.19 1.65
N ALA A 17 -9.91 -49.22 1.13
CA ALA A 17 -9.78 -47.84 0.63
C ALA A 17 -11.18 -47.24 0.25
N THR A 18 -11.28 -45.91 0.05
CA THR A 18 -12.30 -45.12 -0.72
C THR A 18 -13.83 -45.33 -0.58
N SER A 19 -14.58 -44.26 -0.29
CA SER A 19 -15.68 -43.82 -1.17
C SER A 19 -16.08 -42.32 -1.01
N THR A 20 -16.64 -41.84 -2.11
CA THR A 20 -17.22 -40.56 -2.51
C THR A 20 -18.32 -39.95 -1.62
N GLY A 21 -18.41 -38.61 -1.56
CA GLY A 21 -19.67 -37.92 -1.18
C GLY A 21 -19.54 -36.43 -0.84
N VAL A 22 -20.11 -35.55 -1.66
CA VAL A 22 -20.37 -34.14 -1.33
C VAL A 22 -21.84 -33.99 -0.91
N PRO A 23 -22.15 -33.40 0.26
CA PRO A 23 -23.47 -32.87 0.59
C PRO A 23 -23.47 -31.33 0.68
N PRO A 24 -24.65 -30.67 0.62
CA PRO A 24 -24.77 -29.48 -0.23
C PRO A 24 -25.01 -28.14 0.48
N SER A 25 -24.88 -27.07 -0.30
CA SER A 25 -25.29 -25.71 0.03
C SER A 25 -26.75 -25.64 0.47
N THR A 26 -27.02 -24.99 1.60
CA THR A 26 -28.38 -24.66 2.03
C THR A 26 -28.75 -23.26 1.56
N ILE A 27 -29.46 -23.18 0.43
CA ILE A 27 -30.30 -22.02 0.11
C ILE A 27 -31.49 -22.07 1.09
N ILE A 28 -31.74 -20.98 1.81
CA ILE A 28 -33.03 -20.78 2.48
C ILE A 28 -33.74 -19.67 1.72
N ASP A 29 -34.84 -20.06 1.08
CA ASP A 29 -35.64 -19.18 0.23
C ASP A 29 -36.51 -18.24 1.07
N SER A 30 -36.89 -17.13 0.46
CA SER A 30 -37.76 -16.11 1.04
C SER A 30 -39.23 -16.52 0.96
N THR A 31 -40.02 -16.27 2.02
CA THR A 31 -41.28 -15.50 1.93
C THR A 31 -42.01 -15.36 3.28
N ALA A 32 -42.70 -14.22 3.43
CA ALA A 32 -43.83 -13.95 4.32
C ALA A 32 -43.68 -14.11 5.86
N ALA A 33 -43.50 -12.98 6.56
CA ALA A 33 -44.62 -12.34 7.27
C ALA A 33 -44.25 -10.95 7.82
N THR A 34 -45.10 -9.96 7.60
CA THR A 34 -44.97 -8.60 8.15
C THR A 34 -45.39 -8.54 9.63
N LYS A 35 -44.55 -7.94 10.48
CA LYS A 35 -44.99 -7.20 11.69
C LYS A 35 -43.88 -6.30 12.23
N SER A 36 -44.27 -5.14 12.73
CA SER A 36 -43.38 -4.07 13.20
C SER A 36 -42.68 -4.41 14.51
N GLY A 37 -41.39 -4.09 14.61
CA GLY A 37 -40.64 -4.09 15.87
C GLY A 37 -39.39 -3.22 15.76
N LYS A 38 -39.22 -2.25 16.66
CA LYS A 38 -38.02 -1.40 16.71
C LYS A 38 -36.80 -2.24 17.10
N THR A 39 -35.80 -2.32 16.23
CA THR A 39 -34.48 -2.87 16.59
C THR A 39 -33.61 -1.78 17.23
N ASN A 40 -33.44 -1.87 18.54
CA ASN A 40 -32.38 -1.14 19.24
C ASN A 40 -31.03 -1.68 18.78
N ILE A 41 -30.17 -0.82 18.23
CA ILE A 41 -28.75 -1.14 18.08
C ILE A 41 -28.11 -0.94 19.44
N ILE A 42 -27.58 -2.03 20.02
CA ILE A 42 -26.85 -1.98 21.28
C ILE A 42 -25.47 -1.36 21.01
N GLY A 43 -25.30 -0.11 21.41
CA GLY A 43 -23.98 0.43 21.70
C GLY A 43 -23.55 -0.04 23.09
N SER A 44 -22.32 -0.56 23.22
CA SER A 44 -21.71 -0.84 24.52
C SER A 44 -20.61 0.20 24.79
N SER A 45 -20.93 1.16 25.64
CA SER A 45 -19.96 2.09 26.24
C SER A 45 -19.96 1.91 27.75
N ASN A 46 -18.76 2.00 28.35
CA ASN A 46 -18.50 2.32 29.77
C ASN A 46 -18.85 1.22 30.81
N ASP A 47 -18.21 1.13 32.00
CA ASP A 47 -17.11 1.89 32.65
C ASP A 47 -16.33 0.93 33.59
N SER A 48 -15.02 1.07 33.84
CA SER A 48 -14.42 1.74 35.04
C SER A 48 -13.09 1.03 35.39
N THR A 49 -12.14 1.48 36.23
CA THR A 49 -11.60 2.82 36.62
C THR A 49 -10.24 2.60 37.32
N SER A 50 -9.18 3.34 36.99
CA SER A 50 -8.21 3.89 37.97
C SER A 50 -7.26 4.90 37.31
N ASP A 51 -7.26 6.10 37.88
CA ASP A 51 -6.75 7.34 37.30
C ASP A 51 -5.24 7.41 37.04
N THR A 52 -4.89 7.92 35.86
CA THR A 52 -4.19 9.21 35.79
C THR A 52 -4.79 10.05 34.65
N ALA A 53 -5.69 10.96 35.00
CA ALA A 53 -6.30 11.90 34.06
C ALA A 53 -5.31 12.98 33.61
N ALA A 54 -4.36 12.61 32.74
CA ALA A 54 -3.68 13.58 31.90
C ALA A 54 -4.70 14.12 30.90
N THR A 55 -5.21 15.33 31.13
CA THR A 55 -5.99 16.08 30.14
C THR A 55 -5.10 16.40 28.95
N THR A 56 -5.01 15.48 27.99
CA THR A 56 -4.35 15.68 26.71
C THR A 56 -5.15 16.69 25.91
N THR A 57 -4.84 17.97 26.10
CA THR A 57 -5.31 19.05 25.23
C THR A 57 -4.97 18.67 23.80
N ALA A 58 -5.96 18.25 23.01
CA ALA A 58 -5.74 17.72 21.69
C ALA A 58 -4.99 18.77 20.85
N ARG A 59 -3.80 18.42 20.34
CA ARG A 59 -2.91 19.33 19.62
C ARG A 59 -3.68 20.14 18.56
N PRO A 60 -3.27 21.35 18.18
CA PRO A 60 -3.91 22.04 17.06
C PRO A 60 -3.89 21.20 15.78
N TRP A 61 -4.97 21.21 15.00
CA TRP A 61 -5.15 20.33 13.83
C TRP A 61 -3.98 20.42 12.82
N TYR A 62 -3.42 21.62 12.66
CA TYR A 62 -2.33 21.92 11.72
C TYR A 62 -0.96 21.29 12.09
N ILE A 63 -0.86 20.60 13.24
CA ILE A 63 0.31 19.79 13.66
C ILE A 63 -0.08 18.42 14.22
N ARG A 64 -1.29 17.91 13.94
CA ARG A 64 -1.67 16.55 14.33
C ARG A 64 -1.06 15.50 13.39
N GLY A 65 -1.07 15.76 12.09
CA GLY A 65 -0.57 14.83 11.07
C GLY A 65 -1.52 13.65 10.75
N GLY A 66 -1.31 13.00 9.61
CA GLY A 66 -2.11 11.87 9.15
C GLY A 66 -3.35 12.20 8.32
N PHE A 67 -4.27 11.25 8.23
CA PHE A 67 -5.31 11.21 7.19
C PHE A 67 -6.50 12.13 7.43
N HIS A 68 -6.80 12.50 8.67
CA HIS A 68 -7.90 13.42 8.98
C HIS A 68 -7.79 14.80 8.29
N VAL A 69 -6.60 15.21 7.83
CA VAL A 69 -6.41 16.37 6.92
C VAL A 69 -6.03 15.92 5.50
N ASN A 70 -5.19 14.89 5.35
CA ASN A 70 -4.68 14.47 4.04
C ASN A 70 -5.72 13.80 3.11
N VAL A 71 -6.82 13.20 3.62
CA VAL A 71 -7.80 12.44 2.80
C VAL A 71 -8.30 13.25 1.60
N PHE A 72 -8.73 14.50 1.81
CA PHE A 72 -9.22 15.34 0.72
C PHE A 72 -8.13 15.62 -0.33
N GLY A 73 -6.93 15.98 0.12
CA GLY A 73 -5.80 16.27 -0.76
C GLY A 73 -5.26 15.06 -1.51
N MET A 74 -5.27 13.87 -0.90
CA MET A 74 -4.97 12.62 -1.60
C MET A 74 -6.08 12.24 -2.59
N GLY A 75 -7.35 12.54 -2.25
CA GLY A 75 -8.45 12.48 -3.20
C GLY A 75 -8.23 13.36 -4.43
N MET A 76 -7.72 14.59 -4.26
CA MET A 76 -7.31 15.45 -5.38
C MET A 76 -6.19 14.83 -6.22
N ASN A 77 -5.13 14.31 -5.59
CA ASN A 77 -4.00 13.69 -6.30
C ASN A 77 -4.40 12.44 -7.11
N VAL A 78 -5.45 11.73 -6.68
CA VAL A 78 -6.00 10.58 -7.42
C VAL A 78 -7.01 11.01 -8.50
N ALA A 79 -7.92 11.95 -8.21
CA ALA A 79 -9.03 12.27 -9.10
C ALA A 79 -8.73 13.35 -10.14
N LEU A 80 -7.87 14.34 -9.85
CA LEU A 80 -7.66 15.48 -10.73
C LEU A 80 -6.78 15.17 -11.96
N PRO A 81 -5.64 14.46 -11.85
CA PRO A 81 -4.84 14.10 -13.02
C PRO A 81 -5.60 13.33 -14.13
N PRO A 82 -6.41 12.28 -13.85
CA PRO A 82 -7.11 11.58 -14.92
C PRO A 82 -8.18 12.45 -15.60
N ILE A 83 -8.83 13.36 -14.86
CA ILE A 83 -9.75 14.35 -15.44
C ILE A 83 -9.00 15.26 -16.42
N ILE A 84 -7.86 15.83 -16.01
CA ILE A 84 -7.03 16.70 -16.87
C ILE A 84 -6.55 15.93 -18.11
N LEU A 85 -6.05 14.71 -17.95
CA LEU A 85 -5.56 13.88 -19.05
C LEU A 85 -6.67 13.57 -20.08
N ILE A 86 -7.89 13.30 -19.63
CA ILE A 86 -9.05 13.05 -20.51
C ILE A 86 -9.55 14.33 -21.18
N MET A 87 -9.66 15.44 -20.44
CA MET A 87 -10.08 16.72 -21.01
C MET A 87 -9.09 17.21 -22.07
N THR A 88 -7.78 17.11 -21.81
CA THR A 88 -6.74 17.49 -22.75
C THR A 88 -6.59 16.52 -23.92
N ALA A 89 -6.94 15.24 -23.76
CA ALA A 89 -7.11 14.28 -24.85
C ALA A 89 -8.27 14.63 -25.79
N SER A 90 -9.35 15.20 -25.26
CA SER A 90 -10.56 15.48 -26.04
C SER A 90 -10.45 16.69 -26.98
N ALA A 91 -9.41 17.51 -26.84
CA ALA A 91 -9.29 18.80 -27.53
C ALA A 91 -9.06 18.72 -29.05
N SER A 92 -8.57 17.59 -29.57
CA SER A 92 -8.05 17.48 -30.95
C SER A 92 -9.00 16.84 -31.98
N SER A 93 -10.14 16.27 -31.60
CA SER A 93 -11.20 15.94 -32.59
C SER A 93 -12.59 15.80 -31.98
N LEU A 94 -13.47 16.76 -32.28
CA LEU A 94 -14.86 16.85 -31.76
C LEU A 94 -15.73 15.60 -31.97
N HIS A 95 -15.39 14.72 -32.90
CA HIS A 95 -16.12 13.48 -33.17
C HIS A 95 -15.63 12.26 -32.37
N ALA A 96 -14.40 12.27 -31.85
CA ALA A 96 -13.87 11.21 -30.98
C ALA A 96 -14.29 11.38 -29.51
N ILE A 97 -14.77 12.58 -29.14
CA ILE A 97 -15.11 12.97 -27.76
C ILE A 97 -16.25 12.13 -27.18
N TYR A 98 -17.29 11.85 -27.97
CA TYR A 98 -18.56 11.39 -27.41
C TYR A 98 -18.48 10.01 -26.77
N THR A 99 -17.96 8.99 -27.46
CA THR A 99 -18.02 7.61 -26.94
C THR A 99 -17.16 7.39 -25.68
N PRO A 100 -15.84 7.67 -25.66
CA PRO A 100 -14.99 7.36 -24.51
C PRO A 100 -15.29 8.25 -23.30
N THR A 101 -15.53 9.55 -23.51
CA THR A 101 -15.80 10.48 -22.41
C THR A 101 -17.19 10.25 -21.82
N GLN A 102 -18.22 9.91 -22.62
CA GLN A 102 -19.51 9.51 -22.07
C GLN A 102 -19.44 8.15 -21.38
N ILE A 103 -18.70 7.16 -21.91
CA ILE A 103 -18.47 5.89 -21.21
C ILE A 103 -17.77 6.14 -19.88
N PHE A 104 -16.74 6.99 -19.83
CA PHE A 104 -16.05 7.36 -18.60
C PHE A 104 -16.97 8.07 -17.60
N VAL A 105 -17.73 9.08 -18.04
CA VAL A 105 -18.65 9.82 -17.16
C VAL A 105 -19.81 8.94 -16.69
N VAL A 106 -20.37 8.09 -17.54
CA VAL A 106 -21.42 7.12 -17.17
C VAL A 106 -20.86 6.05 -16.24
N ALA A 107 -19.66 5.52 -16.48
CA ALA A 107 -18.99 4.59 -15.58
C ALA A 107 -18.66 5.23 -14.23
N LEU A 108 -18.18 6.47 -14.21
CA LEU A 108 -17.89 7.26 -13.01
C LEU A 108 -19.17 7.57 -12.22
N VAL A 109 -20.26 7.96 -12.88
CA VAL A 109 -21.56 8.22 -12.25
C VAL A 109 -22.19 6.93 -11.72
N LEU A 110 -22.21 5.84 -12.51
CA LEU A 110 -22.64 4.53 -12.03
C LEU A 110 -21.76 4.03 -10.88
N HIS A 111 -20.44 4.27 -10.91
CA HIS A 111 -19.55 3.97 -9.80
C HIS A 111 -19.85 4.80 -8.56
N ILE A 112 -20.09 6.11 -8.68
CA ILE A 112 -20.45 6.96 -7.53
C ILE A 112 -21.76 6.44 -6.91
N LEU A 113 -22.77 6.14 -7.74
CA LEU A 113 -24.05 5.60 -7.29
C LEU A 113 -23.92 4.20 -6.64
N LEU A 114 -23.11 3.31 -7.21
CA LEU A 114 -22.81 1.99 -6.63
C LEU A 114 -21.95 2.10 -5.36
N SER A 115 -21.01 3.03 -5.29
CA SER A 115 -20.08 3.20 -4.16
C SER A 115 -20.79 3.55 -2.86
N ALA A 116 -21.89 4.29 -2.95
CA ALA A 116 -22.79 4.59 -1.84
C ALA A 116 -23.43 3.32 -1.23
N MET A 117 -23.39 2.18 -1.93
CA MET A 117 -23.94 0.90 -1.49
C MET A 117 -22.90 -0.09 -0.95
N VAL A 118 -21.61 0.06 -1.28
CA VAL A 118 -20.56 -0.95 -0.95
C VAL A 118 -19.48 -0.42 0.02
N GLY A 119 -19.45 0.88 0.31
CA GLY A 119 -18.53 1.47 1.29
C GLY A 119 -17.13 1.78 0.73
N ILE A 120 -16.40 2.65 1.43
CA ILE A 120 -15.22 3.35 0.89
C ILE A 120 -14.03 2.45 0.52
N ARG A 121 -13.92 1.26 1.13
CA ARG A 121 -12.82 0.31 0.92
C ARG A 121 -13.00 -0.47 -0.38
N THR A 122 -14.19 -1.06 -0.55
CA THR A 122 -14.57 -1.71 -1.80
C THR A 122 -14.67 -0.69 -2.94
N PHE A 123 -15.05 0.56 -2.65
CA PHE A 123 -14.89 1.68 -3.58
C PHE A 123 -13.43 1.87 -4.02
N PHE A 124 -12.45 1.96 -3.10
CA PHE A 124 -11.04 2.13 -3.49
C PHE A 124 -10.54 1.01 -4.41
N CYS A 125 -10.92 -0.24 -4.08
CA CYS A 125 -10.57 -1.43 -4.86
C CYS A 125 -11.26 -1.51 -6.23
N LEU A 126 -12.52 -1.08 -6.32
CA LEU A 126 -13.32 -1.20 -7.55
C LEU A 126 -13.38 0.08 -8.40
N VAL A 127 -12.96 1.24 -7.88
CA VAL A 127 -13.06 2.53 -8.57
C VAL A 127 -11.69 3.11 -8.93
N PRO A 128 -10.84 3.64 -8.01
CA PRO A 128 -9.46 4.02 -8.33
C PRO A 128 -8.67 3.00 -9.16
N VAL A 129 -8.74 1.70 -8.86
CA VAL A 129 -7.95 0.70 -9.61
C VAL A 129 -8.43 0.55 -11.07
N PRO A 130 -9.71 0.25 -11.37
CA PRO A 130 -10.15 0.16 -12.77
C PRO A 130 -10.13 1.50 -13.49
N LEU A 131 -10.41 2.62 -12.82
CA LEU A 131 -10.28 3.97 -13.39
C LEU A 131 -8.84 4.24 -13.84
N TYR A 132 -7.88 3.86 -13.01
CA TYR A 132 -6.46 4.00 -13.29
C TYR A 132 -5.99 3.07 -14.42
N LEU A 133 -6.38 1.78 -14.39
CA LEU A 133 -6.13 0.83 -15.49
C LEU A 133 -6.73 1.35 -16.82
N THR A 134 -7.92 1.96 -16.76
CA THR A 134 -8.54 2.61 -17.92
C THR A 134 -7.70 3.78 -18.42
N THR A 135 -7.13 4.61 -17.53
CA THR A 135 -6.22 5.68 -17.96
C THR A 135 -4.89 5.18 -18.51
N LEU A 136 -4.33 4.08 -17.98
CA LEU A 136 -3.14 3.44 -18.56
C LEU A 136 -3.37 2.89 -19.97
N LEU A 137 -4.57 2.42 -20.26
CA LEU A 137 -4.92 1.86 -21.57
C LEU A 137 -5.35 2.94 -22.57
N ILE A 138 -6.13 3.94 -22.14
CA ILE A 138 -6.72 4.93 -23.04
C ILE A 138 -5.84 6.16 -23.22
N VAL A 139 -5.24 6.73 -22.16
CA VAL A 139 -4.50 8.00 -22.28
C VAL A 139 -3.32 7.90 -23.26
N PRO A 140 -2.48 6.84 -23.24
CA PRO A 140 -1.40 6.70 -24.21
C PRO A 140 -1.86 6.56 -25.68
N LEU A 141 -3.08 6.06 -25.91
CA LEU A 141 -3.71 6.01 -27.24
C LEU A 141 -4.27 7.36 -27.69
N THR A 142 -4.30 8.36 -26.80
CA THR A 142 -4.75 9.73 -27.06
C THR A 142 -3.63 10.77 -27.02
N PHE A 143 -2.36 10.34 -26.87
CA PHE A 143 -1.25 11.21 -27.22
C PHE A 143 -1.31 11.45 -28.72
N GLU A 144 -1.34 12.72 -29.09
CA GLU A 144 -1.83 13.14 -30.40
C GLU A 144 -0.92 12.62 -31.51
N THR A 145 -1.51 11.98 -32.52
CA THR A 145 -0.82 11.58 -33.76
C THR A 145 -0.60 12.80 -34.68
N THR A 146 0.01 13.87 -34.15
CA THR A 146 0.46 15.05 -34.90
C THR A 146 1.69 14.72 -35.74
N THR A 147 1.49 13.82 -36.72
CA THR A 147 2.41 13.45 -37.82
C THR A 147 3.83 12.97 -37.46
N THR A 148 4.21 12.92 -36.18
CA THR A 148 5.60 12.61 -35.76
C THR A 148 5.71 11.69 -34.54
N SER A 149 4.69 11.64 -33.67
CA SER A 149 4.64 10.79 -32.48
C SER A 149 4.56 9.30 -32.83
N SER A 150 5.73 8.71 -33.05
CA SER A 150 5.86 7.29 -33.37
C SER A 150 5.47 6.41 -32.18
N SER A 151 5.13 5.14 -32.43
CA SER A 151 4.85 4.16 -31.36
C SER A 151 6.01 4.01 -30.36
N VAL A 152 7.22 4.42 -30.74
CA VAL A 152 8.40 4.47 -29.86
C VAL A 152 8.22 5.51 -28.74
N GLU A 153 7.67 6.70 -29.02
CA GLU A 153 7.48 7.75 -28.01
C GLU A 153 6.46 7.33 -26.93
N VAL A 154 5.38 6.66 -27.35
CA VAL A 154 4.39 6.08 -26.43
C VAL A 154 5.05 5.02 -25.54
N LEU A 155 5.85 4.11 -26.12
CA LEU A 155 6.59 3.09 -25.37
C LEU A 155 7.65 3.69 -24.43
N LEU A 156 8.35 4.75 -24.84
CA LEU A 156 9.30 5.48 -24.00
C LEU A 156 8.60 6.19 -22.84
N THR A 157 7.44 6.79 -23.07
CA THR A 157 6.64 7.46 -22.04
C THR A 157 6.15 6.47 -20.98
N ILE A 158 5.63 5.30 -21.41
CA ILE A 158 5.26 4.21 -20.51
C ILE A 158 6.50 3.68 -19.77
N GLY A 159 7.60 3.40 -20.48
CA GLY A 159 8.85 2.92 -19.91
C GLY A 159 9.43 3.87 -18.85
N LEU A 160 9.38 5.18 -19.09
CA LEU A 160 9.81 6.21 -18.15
C LEU A 160 8.93 6.23 -16.90
N ALA A 161 7.61 6.07 -17.05
CA ALA A 161 6.70 6.00 -15.91
C ALA A 161 6.96 4.77 -15.02
N PHE A 162 7.23 3.61 -15.62
CA PHE A 162 7.66 2.40 -14.89
C PHE A 162 9.04 2.58 -14.23
N PHE A 163 10.00 3.21 -14.92
CA PHE A 163 11.32 3.51 -14.38
C PHE A 163 11.23 4.41 -13.14
N ILE A 164 10.50 5.53 -13.24
CA ILE A 164 10.30 6.45 -12.10
C ILE A 164 9.51 5.75 -10.98
N ALA A 165 8.59 4.84 -11.27
CA ALA A 165 7.90 4.06 -10.25
C ALA A 165 8.86 3.21 -9.39
N ILE A 166 9.84 2.54 -10.01
CA ILE A 166 10.88 1.78 -9.29
C ILE A 166 11.62 2.70 -8.31
N TRP A 167 12.04 3.88 -8.76
CA TRP A 167 12.73 4.86 -7.91
C TRP A 167 11.83 5.47 -6.84
N ARG A 168 10.52 5.67 -7.08
CA ARG A 168 9.60 6.09 -6.02
C ARG A 168 9.44 5.03 -4.93
N ILE A 169 9.27 3.75 -5.31
CA ILE A 169 9.18 2.65 -4.35
C ILE A 169 10.51 2.52 -3.59
N GLY A 170 11.65 2.57 -4.27
CA GLY A 170 12.96 2.37 -3.69
C GLY A 170 13.52 3.56 -2.86
N ILE A 171 13.31 4.80 -3.30
CA ILE A 171 13.81 5.98 -2.57
C ILE A 171 12.72 6.56 -1.67
N CYS A 172 11.54 6.87 -2.21
CA CYS A 172 10.52 7.63 -1.48
C CYS A 172 9.88 6.76 -0.39
N MET A 173 9.42 5.56 -0.74
CA MET A 173 8.86 4.62 0.23
C MET A 173 9.97 3.91 1.03
N SER A 174 10.83 3.12 0.36
CA SER A 174 11.82 2.27 1.04
C SER A 174 12.88 3.06 1.81
N VAL A 175 13.67 3.93 1.16
CA VAL A 175 14.73 4.65 1.92
C VAL A 175 14.14 5.71 2.87
N CYS A 176 13.24 6.57 2.39
CA CYS A 176 12.84 7.77 3.14
C CYS A 176 11.79 7.49 4.22
N LEU A 177 10.63 6.92 3.86
CA LEU A 177 9.57 6.59 4.83
C LEU A 177 9.97 5.39 5.71
N HIS A 178 10.44 4.30 5.08
CA HIS A 178 10.68 3.05 5.76
C HIS A 178 12.03 3.04 6.52
N ARG A 179 13.18 3.00 5.84
CA ARG A 179 14.50 2.87 6.48
C ARG A 179 14.85 4.08 7.37
N TYR A 180 14.62 5.31 6.89
CA TYR A 180 14.96 6.52 7.65
C TYR A 180 13.90 6.93 8.67
N ALA A 181 12.70 7.31 8.23
CA ALA A 181 11.71 7.93 9.11
C ALA A 181 11.17 6.94 10.16
N SER A 182 11.00 5.65 9.80
CA SER A 182 10.47 4.64 10.72
C SER A 182 11.54 3.99 11.60
N HIS A 183 12.67 3.60 11.00
CA HIS A 183 13.68 2.76 11.67
C HIS A 183 15.00 3.46 12.02
N ALA A 184 15.14 4.75 11.69
CA ALA A 184 16.38 5.51 11.95
C ALA A 184 17.64 4.73 11.53
N ALA A 185 17.60 4.09 10.35
CA ALA A 185 18.65 3.18 9.88
C ALA A 185 20.01 3.87 9.65
N PHE A 186 19.98 5.20 9.58
CA PHE A 186 21.09 6.12 9.56
C PHE A 186 20.67 7.46 10.19
N LYS A 187 21.65 8.31 10.53
CA LYS A 187 21.44 9.67 11.06
C LYS A 187 21.70 10.72 9.99
N CYS A 188 21.12 11.90 10.14
CA CYS A 188 21.37 13.04 9.25
C CYS A 188 21.03 14.40 9.90
N GLY A 189 21.59 15.47 9.32
CA GLY A 189 21.37 16.85 9.76
C GLY A 189 19.96 17.39 9.43
N PRO A 190 19.55 18.55 9.97
CA PRO A 190 18.20 19.08 9.80
C PRO A 190 17.78 19.32 8.34
N ALA A 191 18.70 19.79 7.49
CA ALA A 191 18.43 20.01 6.07
C ALA A 191 18.19 18.69 5.32
N THR A 192 19.10 17.72 5.45
CA THR A 192 18.93 16.36 4.89
C THR A 192 17.67 15.69 5.41
N ARG A 193 17.34 15.87 6.69
CA ARG A 193 16.10 15.34 7.29
C ARG A 193 14.86 15.91 6.62
N LEU A 194 14.78 17.23 6.47
CA LEU A 194 13.65 17.86 5.78
C LEU A 194 13.55 17.37 4.32
N PHE A 195 14.68 17.32 3.61
CA PHE A 195 14.75 16.79 2.24
C PHE A 195 14.23 15.35 2.13
N LEU A 196 14.73 14.43 2.96
CA LEU A 196 14.28 13.03 2.98
C LEU A 196 12.78 12.92 3.25
N ASN A 197 12.22 13.74 4.15
CA ASN A 197 10.79 13.72 4.43
C ASN A 197 9.93 14.27 3.27
N ILE A 198 10.40 15.32 2.58
CA ILE A 198 9.75 15.84 1.37
C ILE A 198 9.78 14.78 0.25
N VAL A 199 10.92 14.13 0.04
CA VAL A 199 11.05 13.01 -0.91
C VAL A 199 10.15 11.84 -0.48
N GLY A 200 10.05 11.54 0.81
CA GLY A 200 9.13 10.53 1.34
C GLY A 200 7.66 10.78 0.98
N CYS A 201 7.21 12.04 0.99
CA CYS A 201 5.83 12.40 0.60
C CYS A 201 5.53 11.99 -0.86
N LEU A 202 6.52 11.98 -1.77
CA LEU A 202 6.34 11.61 -3.18
C LEU A 202 5.98 10.13 -3.42
N ALA A 203 6.00 9.29 -2.38
CA ALA A 203 5.41 7.95 -2.39
C ALA A 203 3.87 7.96 -2.33
N ASN A 204 3.25 9.12 -2.09
CA ASN A 204 1.80 9.33 -1.98
C ASN A 204 1.10 8.38 -0.98
N GLN A 205 1.71 8.17 0.18
CA GLN A 205 1.17 7.30 1.25
C GLN A 205 0.85 8.07 2.54
N GLY A 206 0.57 9.37 2.39
CA GLY A 206 0.35 10.28 3.51
C GLY A 206 1.64 10.86 4.09
N GLY A 207 1.53 11.41 5.29
CA GLY A 207 2.63 12.11 5.94
C GLY A 207 3.72 11.18 6.52
N PRO A 208 5.00 11.61 6.56
CA PRO A 208 6.09 10.75 7.02
C PRO A 208 6.04 10.34 8.50
N ILE A 209 5.60 11.23 9.39
CA ILE A 209 5.45 10.93 10.83
C ILE A 209 4.28 9.97 11.04
N TRP A 210 3.16 10.19 10.35
CA TRP A 210 2.01 9.29 10.36
C TRP A 210 2.40 7.90 9.84
N TRP A 211 2.97 7.81 8.64
CA TRP A 211 3.35 6.55 8.00
C TRP A 211 4.29 5.76 8.90
N SER A 212 5.32 6.43 9.44
CA SER A 212 6.24 5.81 10.39
C SER A 212 5.61 5.41 11.71
N SER A 213 4.62 6.14 12.23
CA SER A 213 3.90 5.73 13.44
C SER A 213 3.09 4.45 13.21
N GLN A 214 2.42 4.34 12.06
CA GLN A 214 1.65 3.15 11.71
C GLN A 214 2.55 1.95 11.41
N HIS A 215 3.64 2.14 10.66
CA HIS A 215 4.62 1.08 10.39
C HIS A 215 5.28 0.56 11.68
N ARG A 216 5.60 1.45 12.63
CA ARG A 216 6.10 1.05 13.95
C ARG A 216 5.03 0.36 14.81
N CYS A 217 3.76 0.74 14.68
CA CYS A 217 2.63 0.02 15.29
C CYS A 217 2.53 -1.41 14.73
N HIS A 218 2.62 -1.56 13.39
CA HIS A 218 2.70 -2.86 12.72
C HIS A 218 3.87 -3.71 13.23
N HIS A 219 5.11 -3.20 13.28
CA HIS A 219 6.24 -3.94 13.86
C HIS A 219 5.99 -4.39 15.31
N LYS A 220 5.38 -3.54 16.13
CA LYS A 220 5.08 -3.86 17.54
C LYS A 220 3.92 -4.86 17.70
N HIS A 221 2.97 -4.84 16.79
CA HIS A 221 1.70 -5.58 16.88
C HIS A 221 1.46 -6.52 15.68
N CYS A 222 2.53 -6.94 15.00
CA CYS A 222 2.47 -7.61 13.70
C CYS A 222 1.49 -8.80 13.66
N ASP A 223 0.51 -8.71 12.77
CA ASP A 223 -0.59 -9.66 12.59
C ASP A 223 -1.50 -9.90 13.82
N MET A 224 -1.41 -9.03 14.83
CA MET A 224 -2.31 -8.97 16.00
C MET A 224 -3.34 -7.82 15.86
N PRO A 225 -4.42 -7.75 16.65
CA PRO A 225 -5.52 -6.82 16.41
C PRO A 225 -5.20 -5.31 16.33
N ARG A 226 -4.07 -4.86 16.91
CA ARG A 226 -3.58 -3.47 16.82
C ARG A 226 -2.61 -3.22 15.64
N ASP A 227 -2.36 -4.22 14.81
CA ASP A 227 -1.74 -4.01 13.50
C ASP A 227 -2.68 -3.16 12.65
N PRO A 228 -2.24 -1.99 12.14
CA PRO A 228 -3.11 -1.11 11.37
C PRO A 228 -3.35 -1.59 9.93
N HIS A 229 -2.59 -2.59 9.44
CA HIS A 229 -2.68 -3.09 8.06
C HIS A 229 -2.51 -4.62 7.90
N SER A 230 -2.75 -5.41 8.94
CA SER A 230 -2.75 -6.88 8.82
C SER A 230 -3.95 -7.38 8.00
N PRO A 231 -3.73 -8.11 6.88
CA PRO A 231 -4.82 -8.73 6.12
C PRO A 231 -5.55 -9.83 6.90
N ILE A 232 -4.91 -10.43 7.90
CA ILE A 232 -5.47 -11.50 8.73
C ILE A 232 -6.54 -10.95 9.67
N GLN A 233 -6.26 -9.83 10.34
CA GLN A 233 -7.19 -9.19 11.29
C GLN A 233 -8.30 -8.41 10.58
N HIS A 234 -7.94 -7.77 9.47
CA HIS A 234 -8.77 -6.72 8.86
C HIS A 234 -9.37 -7.10 7.51
N GLY A 235 -8.82 -8.12 6.83
CA GLY A 235 -9.15 -8.48 5.46
C GLY A 235 -8.30 -7.72 4.43
N VAL A 236 -8.05 -8.36 3.28
CA VAL A 236 -7.20 -7.84 2.19
C VAL A 236 -7.61 -6.45 1.73
N GLU A 237 -8.91 -6.17 1.57
CA GLU A 237 -9.41 -4.83 1.21
C GLU A 237 -8.98 -3.73 2.18
N LYS A 238 -8.96 -4.00 3.50
CA LYS A 238 -8.58 -3.00 4.51
C LYS A 238 -7.07 -2.79 4.55
N ALA A 239 -6.30 -3.87 4.40
CA ALA A 239 -4.85 -3.81 4.30
C ALA A 239 -4.37 -3.11 3.00
N PHE A 240 -5.11 -3.25 1.91
CA PHE A 240 -4.85 -2.56 0.65
C PHE A 240 -5.29 -1.10 0.69
N ALA A 241 -6.53 -0.83 1.11
CA ALA A 241 -7.07 0.53 1.31
C ALA A 241 -6.73 1.07 2.71
N PHE A 242 -5.44 1.02 3.06
CA PHE A 242 -4.85 1.36 4.37
C PHE A 242 -5.28 2.74 4.92
N PHE A 243 -5.66 3.66 4.05
CA PHE A 243 -6.12 5.02 4.36
C PHE A 243 -7.55 5.12 4.91
N SER A 244 -8.15 4.01 5.38
CA SER A 244 -9.58 3.96 5.74
C SER A 244 -9.90 2.93 6.83
N VAL A 245 -8.97 2.67 7.75
CA VAL A 245 -9.15 1.69 8.85
C VAL A 245 -9.38 2.32 10.23
N GLY A 246 -9.49 3.65 10.33
CA GLY A 246 -9.68 4.38 11.59
C GLY A 246 -8.38 4.83 12.26
N TYR A 247 -7.23 4.48 11.67
CA TYR A 247 -5.90 4.96 12.06
C TYR A 247 -5.58 6.32 11.42
N ASP A 248 -6.53 7.26 11.45
CA ASP A 248 -6.48 8.49 10.65
C ASP A 248 -5.65 9.62 11.31
N ALA A 249 -5.08 9.34 12.49
CA ALA A 249 -4.18 10.20 13.25
C ALA A 249 -2.80 9.53 13.43
N VAL A 250 -1.80 10.31 13.83
CA VAL A 250 -0.49 9.77 14.23
C VAL A 250 -0.66 8.99 15.53
N GLU A 251 -0.19 7.73 15.56
CA GLU A 251 -0.08 6.99 16.82
C GLU A 251 1.09 7.56 17.63
N GLU A 252 0.80 8.47 18.57
CA GLU A 252 1.84 9.21 19.31
C GLU A 252 2.80 8.32 20.12
N GLU A 253 2.34 7.15 20.59
CA GLU A 253 3.19 6.11 21.19
C GLU A 253 4.31 5.66 20.24
N PHE A 254 4.00 5.61 18.95
CA PHE A 254 4.87 5.15 17.86
C PHE A 254 5.43 6.30 17.01
N ALA A 255 5.26 7.56 17.41
CA ALA A 255 5.84 8.69 16.70
C ALA A 255 7.40 8.62 16.68
N PRO A 256 8.06 8.75 15.51
CA PRO A 256 9.52 8.65 15.40
C PRO A 256 10.23 9.86 16.01
N LYS A 257 10.75 9.73 17.24
CA LYS A 257 11.32 10.83 18.03
C LYS A 257 12.47 11.60 17.35
N HIS A 258 13.26 10.98 16.46
CA HIS A 258 14.32 11.66 15.69
C HIS A 258 13.76 12.57 14.59
N ASN A 259 12.53 12.30 14.16
CA ASN A 259 11.83 12.92 13.04
C ASN A 259 10.67 13.82 13.50
N ASP A 260 10.27 13.73 14.77
CA ASP A 260 9.18 14.53 15.35
C ASP A 260 9.62 15.97 15.64
N THR A 261 9.34 16.88 14.70
CA THR A 261 9.57 18.33 14.84
C THR A 261 8.35 19.09 14.33
N TRP A 262 8.14 20.33 14.79
CA TRP A 262 6.98 21.12 14.35
C TRP A 262 6.94 21.35 12.83
N VAL A 263 8.10 21.51 12.18
CA VAL A 263 8.21 21.64 10.71
C VAL A 263 7.75 20.36 10.02
N LEU A 264 8.16 19.20 10.55
CA LEU A 264 7.81 17.91 9.96
C LEU A 264 6.37 17.49 10.28
N ARG A 265 5.80 17.93 11.41
CA ARG A 265 4.36 17.81 11.71
C ARG A 265 3.49 18.66 10.76
N LEU A 266 3.98 19.83 10.37
CA LEU A 266 3.33 20.67 9.36
C LEU A 266 3.41 20.00 7.97
N LEU A 267 4.60 19.54 7.56
CA LEU A 267 4.79 18.78 6.32
C LEU A 267 3.91 17.52 6.28
N ASP A 268 3.84 16.78 7.38
CA ASP A 268 3.00 15.59 7.53
C ASP A 268 1.51 15.91 7.32
N THR A 269 1.04 17.00 7.91
CA THR A 269 -0.36 17.48 7.80
C THR A 269 -0.71 17.90 6.37
N PHE A 270 0.25 18.41 5.60
CA PHE A 270 0.08 18.87 4.22
C PHE A 270 0.81 17.99 3.18
N ALA A 271 1.11 16.73 3.50
CA ALA A 271 1.95 15.85 2.68
C ALA A 271 1.42 15.68 1.25
N PHE A 272 0.10 15.67 1.08
CA PHE A 272 -0.55 15.64 -0.23
C PHE A 272 -0.08 16.76 -1.17
N SER A 273 0.25 17.95 -0.64
CA SER A 273 0.57 19.14 -1.43
C SER A 273 1.91 19.01 -2.15
N VAL A 274 2.84 18.19 -1.62
CA VAL A 274 4.11 17.88 -2.28
C VAL A 274 3.84 17.12 -3.59
N CYS A 275 2.96 16.12 -3.54
CA CYS A 275 2.50 15.40 -4.74
C CYS A 275 1.69 16.30 -5.68
N SER A 276 0.78 17.13 -5.16
CA SER A 276 0.00 18.07 -5.99
C SER A 276 0.91 19.04 -6.76
N LEU A 277 1.95 19.57 -6.09
CA LEU A 277 2.93 20.46 -6.70
C LEU A 277 3.76 19.73 -7.76
N GLU A 278 4.20 18.49 -7.50
CA GLU A 278 4.97 17.70 -8.45
C GLU A 278 4.15 17.29 -9.69
N LEU A 279 2.88 16.93 -9.52
CA LEU A 279 1.93 16.71 -10.62
C LEU A 279 1.75 17.99 -11.47
N ALA A 280 1.55 19.14 -10.81
CA ALA A 280 1.38 20.42 -11.48
C ALA A 280 2.64 20.88 -12.22
N MET A 281 3.83 20.71 -11.62
CA MET A 281 5.11 20.99 -12.28
C MET A 281 5.36 20.05 -13.46
N SER A 282 5.04 18.77 -13.33
CA SER A 282 5.18 17.80 -14.44
C SER A 282 4.28 18.14 -15.62
N TYR A 283 3.04 18.60 -15.37
CA TYR A 283 2.17 19.14 -16.42
C TYR A 283 2.70 20.44 -17.04
N TYR A 284 3.17 21.38 -16.20
CA TYR A 284 3.68 22.68 -16.66
C TYR A 284 4.96 22.55 -17.52
N LEU A 285 5.87 21.65 -17.16
CA LEU A 285 7.16 21.47 -17.82
C LEU A 285 7.11 20.52 -19.02
N PHE A 286 6.27 19.49 -18.96
CA PHE A 286 6.30 18.37 -19.92
C PHE A 286 4.89 17.96 -20.42
N GLY A 287 3.88 18.81 -20.25
CA GLY A 287 2.56 18.62 -20.82
C GLY A 287 1.80 17.39 -20.29
N ARG A 288 1.01 16.79 -21.19
CA ARG A 288 0.13 15.66 -20.87
C ARG A 288 0.94 14.41 -20.55
N GLU A 289 2.05 14.24 -21.25
CA GLU A 289 3.01 13.16 -21.17
C GLU A 289 3.72 13.18 -19.82
N GLY A 290 4.18 14.36 -19.38
CA GLY A 290 4.73 14.58 -18.03
C GLY A 290 3.74 14.27 -16.91
N LEU A 291 2.53 14.82 -17.01
CA LEU A 291 1.46 14.54 -16.04
C LEU A 291 1.14 13.05 -15.98
N PHE A 292 1.06 12.37 -17.13
CA PHE A 292 0.84 10.93 -17.20
C PHE A 292 1.97 10.15 -16.53
N VAL A 293 3.24 10.47 -16.82
CA VAL A 293 4.43 9.82 -16.23
C VAL A 293 4.46 10.01 -14.72
N SER A 294 4.25 11.23 -14.25
CA SER A 294 4.18 11.59 -12.83
C SER A 294 3.08 10.82 -12.10
N TYR A 295 1.83 10.96 -12.57
CA TYR A 295 0.65 10.31 -12.00
C TYR A 295 0.77 8.77 -12.01
N THR A 296 1.21 8.20 -13.13
CA THR A 296 1.41 6.75 -13.29
C THR A 296 2.47 6.22 -12.32
N SER A 297 3.63 6.88 -12.24
CA SER A 297 4.70 6.45 -11.34
C SER A 297 4.31 6.54 -9.85
N MET A 298 3.58 7.59 -9.48
CA MET A 298 3.03 7.79 -8.14
C MET A 298 2.02 6.69 -7.77
N TRP A 299 1.11 6.35 -8.67
CA TRP A 299 0.09 5.33 -8.43
C TRP A 299 0.68 3.92 -8.35
N ILE A 300 1.61 3.57 -9.26
CA ILE A 300 2.34 2.29 -9.18
C ILE A 300 3.11 2.18 -7.86
N CYS A 301 3.69 3.29 -7.37
CA CYS A 301 4.37 3.29 -6.08
C CYS A 301 3.43 2.99 -4.91
N GLN A 302 2.31 3.72 -4.82
CA GLN A 302 1.29 3.52 -3.79
C GLN A 302 0.71 2.10 -3.84
N THR A 303 0.16 1.68 -4.98
CA THR A 303 -0.45 0.36 -5.15
C THR A 303 0.55 -0.78 -4.96
N GLY A 304 1.76 -0.68 -5.54
CA GLY A 304 2.77 -1.72 -5.47
C GLY A 304 3.29 -1.97 -4.06
N SER A 305 3.48 -0.92 -3.27
CA SER A 305 3.92 -1.05 -1.87
C SER A 305 2.80 -1.53 -0.92
N LEU A 306 1.55 -1.10 -1.14
CA LEU A 306 0.40 -1.60 -0.39
C LEU A 306 0.11 -3.08 -0.70
N TRP A 307 0.25 -3.50 -1.96
CA TRP A 307 0.12 -4.92 -2.31
C TRP A 307 1.29 -5.75 -1.80
N PHE A 308 2.51 -5.20 -1.83
CA PHE A 308 3.68 -5.80 -1.19
C PHE A 308 3.43 -6.12 0.30
N ASN A 309 2.85 -5.21 1.09
CA ASN A 309 2.51 -5.52 2.48
C ASN A 309 1.66 -6.81 2.60
N ILE A 310 0.66 -6.96 1.73
CA ILE A 310 -0.26 -8.10 1.74
C ILE A 310 0.41 -9.40 1.27
N THR A 311 1.29 -9.36 0.27
CA THR A 311 2.00 -10.59 -0.18
C THR A 311 3.06 -11.06 0.80
N ASN A 312 3.61 -10.16 1.63
CA ASN A 312 4.53 -10.53 2.71
C ASN A 312 3.80 -10.92 4.02
N HIS A 313 2.60 -10.39 4.28
CA HIS A 313 1.69 -10.80 5.36
C HIS A 313 0.40 -11.44 4.79
N PRO A 314 0.49 -12.62 4.16
CA PRO A 314 -0.64 -13.19 3.43
C PRO A 314 -1.84 -13.51 4.34
N PRO A 315 -3.08 -13.39 3.84
CA PRO A 315 -4.26 -13.84 4.57
C PRO A 315 -4.18 -15.36 4.83
N GLY A 316 -4.26 -15.79 6.09
CA GLY A 316 -4.11 -17.19 6.46
C GLY A 316 -4.50 -17.52 7.91
N GLU A 317 -4.87 -18.78 8.14
CA GLU A 317 -5.42 -19.30 9.40
C GLU A 317 -4.32 -19.75 10.38
N HIS A 318 -3.47 -18.83 10.81
CA HIS A 318 -2.54 -19.05 11.93
C HIS A 318 -2.68 -17.97 13.02
N PRO A 319 -3.84 -17.85 13.68
CA PRO A 319 -4.05 -16.90 14.78
C PRO A 319 -3.10 -17.13 15.99
N GLU A 320 -2.45 -18.29 16.06
CA GLU A 320 -1.46 -18.65 17.08
C GLU A 320 -0.04 -18.12 16.82
N LYS A 321 0.26 -17.65 15.60
CA LYS A 321 1.60 -17.15 15.23
C LYS A 321 1.68 -15.63 15.34
N ALA A 322 2.46 -15.14 16.29
CA ALA A 322 2.85 -13.73 16.33
C ALA A 322 3.75 -13.42 15.13
N CYS A 323 3.27 -12.52 14.24
CA CYS A 323 3.88 -12.10 12.99
C CYS A 323 4.11 -13.20 11.92
N GLN A 324 3.47 -13.04 10.76
CA GLN A 324 3.57 -13.98 9.63
C GLN A 324 4.35 -13.41 8.43
N ALA A 325 5.30 -12.51 8.71
CA ALA A 325 6.20 -11.94 7.70
C ALA A 325 6.90 -13.03 6.87
N SER A 326 6.81 -12.91 5.55
CA SER A 326 7.44 -13.80 4.57
C SER A 326 8.25 -13.01 3.55
N ASN A 327 9.15 -13.64 2.80
CA ASN A 327 9.97 -12.97 1.77
C ASN A 327 9.28 -13.02 0.39
N GLY A 328 8.13 -12.37 0.24
CA GLY A 328 7.35 -12.27 -1.00
C GLY A 328 6.80 -13.60 -1.53
N LYS A 329 6.62 -14.60 -0.65
CA LYS A 329 6.15 -15.95 -1.02
C LYS A 329 4.67 -16.19 -0.77
N GLY A 330 3.98 -15.26 -0.10
CA GLY A 330 2.54 -15.31 0.09
C GLY A 330 1.78 -15.04 -1.21
N LYS A 331 0.67 -15.76 -1.42
CA LYS A 331 -0.31 -15.45 -2.47
C LYS A 331 -1.49 -14.74 -1.83
N ALA A 332 -1.69 -13.47 -2.18
CA ALA A 332 -2.76 -12.65 -1.61
C ALA A 332 -4.13 -12.88 -2.30
N THR A 333 -4.10 -13.41 -3.52
CA THR A 333 -5.19 -13.31 -4.50
C THR A 333 -6.26 -14.38 -4.42
N GLY A 334 -6.16 -15.36 -3.50
CA GLY A 334 -7.18 -16.39 -3.30
C GLY A 334 -8.59 -15.84 -3.00
N TYR A 335 -8.68 -14.59 -2.55
CA TYR A 335 -9.92 -13.89 -2.24
C TYR A 335 -10.32 -12.80 -3.26
N TYR A 336 -9.41 -12.35 -4.13
CA TYR A 336 -9.62 -11.19 -5.01
C TYR A 336 -9.09 -11.41 -6.44
N PRO A 337 -9.88 -12.05 -7.31
CA PRO A 337 -9.46 -12.35 -8.69
C PRO A 337 -9.07 -11.12 -9.53
N ALA A 338 -9.68 -9.96 -9.26
CA ALA A 338 -9.35 -8.71 -9.94
C ALA A 338 -7.89 -8.25 -9.72
N PHE A 339 -7.21 -8.74 -8.67
CA PHE A 339 -5.84 -8.36 -8.33
C PHE A 339 -4.79 -9.44 -8.67
N TYR A 340 -5.13 -10.50 -9.43
CA TYR A 340 -4.16 -11.50 -9.89
C TYR A 340 -2.94 -10.88 -10.63
N PHE A 341 -3.12 -9.76 -11.31
CA PHE A 341 -2.01 -9.05 -11.97
C PHE A 341 -1.01 -8.43 -10.98
N LEU A 342 -1.44 -8.05 -9.77
CA LEU A 342 -0.54 -7.50 -8.75
C LEU A 342 0.36 -8.56 -8.15
N ASP A 343 -0.13 -9.79 -7.93
CA ASP A 343 0.72 -10.93 -7.52
C ASP A 343 1.81 -11.27 -8.57
N PHE A 344 1.55 -11.01 -9.86
CA PHE A 344 2.55 -11.19 -10.92
C PHE A 344 3.59 -10.06 -10.95
N ILE A 345 3.17 -8.80 -10.79
CA ILE A 345 4.02 -7.63 -10.99
C ILE A 345 4.77 -7.19 -9.72
N CYS A 346 4.17 -7.31 -8.54
CA CYS A 346 4.77 -6.80 -7.29
C CYS A 346 6.10 -7.46 -6.89
N PRO A 347 6.36 -8.76 -7.12
CA PRO A 347 7.66 -9.36 -6.84
C PRO A 347 8.83 -8.67 -7.57
N PHE A 348 8.60 -8.19 -8.80
CA PHE A 348 9.61 -7.46 -9.58
C PHE A 348 9.97 -6.12 -8.93
N PHE A 349 8.96 -5.32 -8.57
CA PHE A 349 9.18 -4.04 -7.88
C PHE A 349 9.78 -4.22 -6.47
N SER A 350 9.31 -5.22 -5.73
CA SER A 350 9.80 -5.56 -4.39
C SER A 350 11.27 -5.94 -4.36
N GLY A 351 11.72 -6.74 -5.34
CA GLY A 351 13.13 -7.10 -5.50
C GLY A 351 14.00 -5.89 -5.86
N LEU A 352 13.56 -5.04 -6.80
CA LEU A 352 14.31 -3.85 -7.22
C LEU A 352 14.35 -2.73 -6.18
N ALA A 353 13.29 -2.58 -5.36
CA ALA A 353 13.27 -1.68 -4.22
C ALA A 353 14.02 -2.24 -2.99
N SER A 354 14.45 -3.51 -3.06
CA SER A 354 15.15 -4.24 -2.00
C SER A 354 14.36 -4.30 -0.69
N GLU A 355 13.05 -4.54 -0.82
CA GLU A 355 12.12 -4.80 0.27
C GLU A 355 11.72 -6.29 0.35
N ALA A 356 12.09 -7.11 -0.64
CA ALA A 356 11.74 -8.52 -0.73
C ALA A 356 12.25 -9.40 0.45
N ALA A 357 13.23 -8.94 1.22
CA ALA A 357 13.74 -9.59 2.43
C ALA A 357 12.89 -9.27 3.68
N HIS A 358 11.56 -9.20 3.53
CA HIS A 358 10.65 -8.64 4.54
C HIS A 358 10.64 -9.41 5.88
N ALA A 359 10.81 -10.73 5.87
CA ALA A 359 10.91 -11.54 7.09
C ALA A 359 12.23 -11.28 7.86
N ASP A 360 13.35 -11.07 7.14
CA ASP A 360 14.60 -10.66 7.77
C ASP A 360 14.47 -9.23 8.32
N HIS A 361 13.85 -8.34 7.56
CA HIS A 361 13.53 -6.99 7.97
C HIS A 361 12.74 -6.94 9.29
N HIS A 362 11.76 -7.82 9.53
CA HIS A 362 11.03 -7.87 10.81
C HIS A 362 11.92 -8.20 12.02
N VAL A 363 13.04 -8.91 11.82
CA VAL A 363 14.05 -9.18 12.86
C VAL A 363 15.07 -8.05 12.94
N HIS A 364 15.58 -7.60 11.79
CA HIS A 364 16.68 -6.65 11.63
C HIS A 364 16.18 -5.28 11.12
N PHE A 365 15.09 -4.77 11.69
CA PHE A 365 14.36 -3.62 11.14
C PHE A 365 15.20 -2.35 11.00
N MET A 366 16.16 -2.16 11.92
CA MET A 366 17.11 -1.03 11.95
C MET A 366 18.13 -1.02 10.80
N LEU A 367 18.25 -2.06 9.97
CA LEU A 367 19.24 -2.08 8.88
C LEU A 367 18.92 -1.13 7.75
N ALA A 368 19.95 -0.39 7.31
CA ALA A 368 19.93 0.45 6.12
C ALA A 368 20.18 -0.35 4.84
N LYS A 369 20.81 -1.53 4.97
CA LYS A 369 21.05 -2.50 3.90
C LYS A 369 20.27 -3.79 4.21
N ARG A 370 19.34 -4.17 3.34
CA ARG A 370 18.43 -5.32 3.51
C ARG A 370 19.01 -6.62 2.97
N ASP A 371 19.74 -6.58 1.86
CA ASP A 371 20.31 -7.77 1.23
C ASP A 371 21.68 -7.52 0.56
N LYS A 372 22.29 -8.57 0.01
CA LYS A 372 23.63 -8.51 -0.62
C LYS A 372 23.68 -7.58 -1.83
N TYR A 373 22.61 -7.54 -2.61
CA TYR A 373 22.42 -6.84 -3.88
C TYR A 373 21.46 -5.64 -3.75
N ASP A 374 21.31 -5.09 -2.54
CA ASP A 374 20.39 -4.00 -2.23
C ASP A 374 20.63 -2.75 -3.10
N VAL A 375 19.82 -2.61 -4.14
CA VAL A 375 20.02 -1.60 -5.19
C VAL A 375 19.90 -0.20 -4.59
N MET A 376 18.94 -0.01 -3.69
CA MET A 376 18.67 1.29 -3.07
C MET A 376 19.74 1.69 -2.05
N TYR A 377 20.36 0.70 -1.39
CA TYR A 377 21.56 0.94 -0.60
C TYR A 377 22.70 1.47 -1.48
N TYR A 378 23.08 0.76 -2.55
CA TYR A 378 24.26 1.15 -3.34
C TYR A 378 24.03 2.38 -4.24
N THR A 379 22.81 2.63 -4.70
CA THR A 379 22.50 3.76 -5.62
C THR A 379 22.08 5.04 -4.90
N PHE A 380 21.67 4.98 -3.64
CA PHE A 380 21.17 6.15 -2.91
C PHE A 380 21.78 6.30 -1.51
N VAL A 381 21.65 5.30 -0.62
CA VAL A 381 22.13 5.41 0.78
C VAL A 381 23.65 5.59 0.83
N TRP A 382 24.41 4.73 0.16
CA TRP A 382 25.87 4.76 0.18
C TRP A 382 26.45 6.04 -0.47
N PRO A 383 25.95 6.52 -1.62
CA PRO A 383 26.32 7.85 -2.11
C PRO A 383 26.03 9.00 -1.14
N MET A 384 24.90 8.99 -0.41
CA MET A 384 24.63 10.00 0.61
C MET A 384 25.61 9.94 1.79
N GLU A 385 26.09 8.74 2.16
CA GLU A 385 27.09 8.54 3.21
C GLU A 385 28.47 9.04 2.76
N LEU A 386 28.90 8.72 1.54
CA LEU A 386 30.14 9.22 0.94
C LEU A 386 30.17 10.76 0.84
N LEU A 387 29.01 11.38 0.63
CA LEU A 387 28.86 12.84 0.60
C LEU A 387 28.74 13.48 2.00
N GLY A 388 28.77 12.69 3.08
CA GLY A 388 28.60 13.17 4.46
C GLY A 388 27.21 13.73 4.77
N LEU A 389 26.21 13.48 3.92
CA LEU A 389 24.83 13.93 4.12
C LEU A 389 24.10 13.09 5.18
N ILE A 390 24.51 11.84 5.33
CA ILE A 390 24.08 10.88 6.35
C ILE A 390 25.31 10.22 7.00
N TRP A 391 25.13 9.64 8.18
CA TRP A 391 26.17 8.90 8.92
C TRP A 391 25.55 7.84 9.85
N ASP A 392 26.38 7.04 10.52
CA ASP A 392 25.97 5.89 11.35
C ASP A 392 25.05 4.91 10.59
N VAL A 393 25.43 4.57 9.35
CA VAL A 393 24.64 3.69 8.47
C VAL A 393 24.76 2.23 8.91
N LYS A 394 23.62 1.61 9.24
CA LYS A 394 23.57 0.23 9.76
C LYS A 394 23.56 -0.79 8.61
N SER A 395 24.73 -1.19 8.14
CA SER A 395 24.88 -2.07 6.96
C SER A 395 24.91 -3.57 7.27
N SER A 396 24.97 -3.97 8.54
CA SER A 396 24.97 -5.37 9.01
C SER A 396 24.31 -5.48 10.39
N PRO A 397 23.78 -6.67 10.77
CA PRO A 397 23.37 -6.94 12.14
C PRO A 397 24.52 -6.66 13.14
N PRO A 398 24.22 -6.29 14.40
CA PRO A 398 25.22 -6.29 15.45
C PRO A 398 25.73 -7.72 15.70
N GLU A 399 27.03 -7.86 15.97
CA GLU A 399 27.71 -9.12 16.33
C GLU A 399 27.36 -9.61 17.74
#